data_AF-A0A176S0H5-F1
#
_entry.id   AF-A0A176S0H5-F1
#
_cell.length_a   1.000
_cell.length_b   1.000
_cell.length_c   1.000
_cell.angle_alpha   90.00
_cell.angle_beta   90.00
_cell.angle_gamma   90.00
#
_symmetry.space_group_name_H-M   'P 1'
#
loop_
_entity.id
_entity.type
_entity.pdbx_description
1 polymer ?
#
loop_
_entity_poly.entity_id
_entity_poly.type
_entity_poly.pdbx_seq_one_letter_code
_entity_poly.pdbx_strand_id
1 'polypeptide(L)'
;MTDGDIYTVVINENGEEVFTQNLSDENGERDGSGHHIFSDLNGDGQIEIVVFLGHVGSYSGYTQIKVLDTNGKELHKVSVGYNAFYQQRRFLIADLDNDGDKEIILSTVDNRFLVYDHTLRLIASLENVDYYPHFASDIDGDNHKEILVTDGQNLQALSLNDNTLIKEWTLAFDNNVGASVVTNLDNDSQAELIVTTGDGKLHFFDF
;
A
#
# COMPACT_ATOMS: atom_id res chain seq x y z
N MET A 1 16.39 -27.93 4.70
CA MET A 1 16.22 -26.97 5.80
C MET A 1 16.84 -25.69 5.32
N THR A 2 16.02 -24.72 4.91
CA THR A 2 16.51 -23.37 4.62
C THR A 2 16.54 -22.57 5.91
N ASP A 3 17.52 -21.67 6.00
CA ASP A 3 17.96 -20.90 7.16
C ASP A 3 17.59 -19.41 7.08
N GLY A 4 16.79 -19.01 6.08
CA GLY A 4 16.42 -17.62 5.87
C GLY A 4 15.31 -17.16 6.79
N ASP A 5 15.61 -16.96 8.07
CA ASP A 5 14.74 -16.24 8.98
C ASP A 5 14.72 -14.74 8.60
N ILE A 6 13.54 -14.12 8.62
CA ILE A 6 13.35 -12.68 8.41
C ILE A 6 13.31 -11.99 9.78
N TYR A 7 14.07 -10.90 9.91
CA TYR A 7 14.12 -10.10 11.14
C TYR A 7 13.72 -8.66 10.87
N THR A 8 13.01 -8.06 11.82
CA THR A 8 12.94 -6.60 11.98
C THR A 8 13.98 -6.19 13.01
N VAL A 9 14.84 -5.25 12.64
CA VAL A 9 15.80 -4.61 13.55
C VAL A 9 15.50 -3.11 13.51
N VAL A 10 15.20 -2.54 14.69
CA VAL A 10 15.00 -1.10 14.85
C VAL A 10 16.15 -0.53 15.67
N ILE A 11 16.75 0.53 15.15
CA ILE A 11 17.90 1.23 15.74
C ILE A 11 17.51 2.70 15.88
N ASN A 12 17.82 3.31 17.03
CA ASN A 12 17.57 4.73 17.25
C ASN A 12 18.58 5.63 16.52
N GLU A 13 18.39 6.95 16.59
CA GLU A 13 19.28 7.92 15.93
C GLU A 13 20.73 7.91 16.45
N ASN A 14 20.98 7.33 17.62
CA ASN A 14 22.30 7.18 18.23
C ASN A 14 23.00 5.87 17.81
N GLY A 15 22.36 5.03 17.01
CA GLY A 15 22.90 3.73 16.60
C GLY A 15 22.71 2.63 17.64
N GLU A 16 21.86 2.84 18.65
CA GLU A 16 21.54 1.84 19.67
C GLU A 16 20.32 1.02 19.24
N GLU A 17 20.39 -0.29 19.43
CA GLU A 17 19.28 -1.19 19.13
C GLU A 17 18.11 -0.91 20.08
N VAL A 18 16.93 -0.67 19.48
CA VAL A 18 15.66 -0.60 20.20
C VAL A 18 15.12 -2.02 20.37
N PHE A 19 15.02 -2.78 19.27
CA PHE A 19 14.69 -4.19 19.32
C PHE A 19 15.15 -4.96 18.06
N THR A 20 15.33 -6.26 18.23
CA THR A 20 15.41 -7.25 17.16
C THR A 20 14.29 -8.28 17.36
N GLN A 21 13.50 -8.52 16.32
CA GLN A 21 12.42 -9.50 16.34
C GLN A 21 12.54 -10.44 15.14
N ASN A 22 12.52 -11.75 15.41
CA ASN A 22 12.35 -12.75 14.37
C ASN A 22 10.88 -12.72 13.92
N LEU A 23 10.65 -12.37 12.66
CA LEU A 23 9.34 -12.37 12.03
C LEU A 23 9.10 -13.66 11.25
N SER A 24 9.77 -14.76 11.61
CA SER A 24 9.63 -16.07 10.97
C SER A 24 8.74 -17.03 11.77
N ASP A 25 7.92 -17.83 11.08
CA ASP A 25 6.93 -18.75 11.63
C ASP A 25 6.92 -20.06 10.81
N GLU A 26 6.21 -21.05 11.35
CA GLU A 26 6.08 -22.38 10.75
C GLU A 26 5.29 -22.41 9.44
N ASN A 27 4.56 -21.33 9.13
CA ASN A 27 3.61 -21.26 8.02
C ASN A 27 4.14 -20.51 6.80
N GLY A 28 5.44 -20.21 6.74
CA GLY A 28 6.09 -19.89 5.47
C GLY A 28 6.98 -18.67 5.50
N GLU A 29 7.17 -17.98 6.63
CA GLU A 29 8.03 -16.80 6.74
C GLU A 29 9.53 -17.17 6.71
N ARG A 30 9.98 -17.88 5.66
CA ARG A 30 11.40 -18.15 5.42
C ARG A 30 11.76 -17.75 3.99
N ASP A 31 12.93 -17.14 3.84
CA ASP A 31 13.54 -16.79 2.55
C ASP A 31 12.67 -15.83 1.70
N GLY A 32 12.11 -14.80 2.33
CA GLY A 32 11.24 -13.80 1.70
C GLY A 32 11.80 -12.37 1.72
N SER A 33 10.92 -11.39 1.54
CA SER A 33 11.22 -9.96 1.64
C SER A 33 10.34 -9.30 2.69
N GLY A 34 10.91 -8.38 3.47
CA GLY A 34 10.16 -7.49 4.37
C GLY A 34 10.20 -6.06 3.86
N HIS A 35 9.05 -5.40 3.80
CA HIS A 35 8.95 -3.94 3.63
C HIS A 35 8.30 -3.32 4.86
N HIS A 36 8.94 -2.30 5.42
CA HIS A 36 8.51 -1.64 6.65
C HIS A 36 8.00 -0.23 6.35
N ILE A 37 6.86 0.14 6.94
CA ILE A 37 6.36 1.50 6.99
C ILE A 37 6.14 1.87 8.45
N PHE A 38 6.61 3.05 8.84
CA PHE A 38 6.33 3.65 10.15
C PHE A 38 5.21 4.66 9.96
N SER A 39 4.08 4.47 10.64
CA SER A 39 2.93 5.37 10.58
C SER A 39 2.12 5.28 11.86
N ASP A 40 1.63 6.41 12.34
CA ASP A 40 0.50 6.47 13.27
C ASP A 40 -0.74 5.93 12.54
N LEU A 41 -1.06 4.66 12.76
CA LEU A 41 -2.04 3.95 11.95
C LEU A 41 -3.46 4.12 12.51
N ASN A 42 -3.59 4.41 13.80
CA ASN A 42 -4.86 4.52 14.53
C ASN A 42 -5.14 5.93 15.07
N GLY A 43 -4.41 6.94 14.58
CA GLY A 43 -4.59 8.35 14.93
C GLY A 43 -4.33 8.69 16.39
N ASP A 44 -3.66 7.82 17.17
CA ASP A 44 -3.46 8.02 18.60
C ASP A 44 -2.20 8.85 18.94
N GLY A 45 -1.42 9.21 17.92
CA GLY A 45 -0.18 9.98 18.04
C GLY A 45 1.05 9.13 18.33
N GLN A 46 0.92 7.83 18.53
CA GLN A 46 2.03 6.87 18.57
C GLN A 46 2.25 6.28 17.17
N ILE A 47 3.44 5.74 16.95
CA ILE A 47 3.81 5.17 15.65
C ILE A 47 3.70 3.64 15.71
N GLU A 48 3.03 3.05 14.74
CA GLU A 48 3.08 1.61 14.48
C GLU A 48 4.04 1.31 13.32
N ILE A 49 4.51 0.06 13.29
CA ILE A 49 5.33 -0.48 12.23
C ILE A 49 4.49 -1.49 11.44
N VAL A 50 4.14 -1.14 10.20
CA VAL A 50 3.49 -2.06 9.27
C VAL A 50 4.56 -2.79 8.48
N VAL A 51 4.56 -4.12 8.55
CA VAL A 51 5.51 -4.99 7.87
C VAL A 51 4.79 -5.86 6.84
N PHE A 52 5.13 -5.66 5.58
CA PHE A 52 4.67 -6.48 4.47
C PHE A 52 5.70 -7.58 4.21
N LEU A 53 5.31 -8.83 4.46
CA LEU A 53 6.13 -10.01 4.27
C LEU A 53 5.71 -10.70 2.96
N GLY A 54 6.64 -10.75 2.01
CA GLY A 54 6.44 -11.32 0.68
C GLY A 54 7.39 -12.47 0.37
N HIS A 55 7.07 -13.22 -0.68
CA HIS A 55 7.83 -14.39 -1.12
C HIS A 55 8.21 -14.28 -2.59
N VAL A 56 9.27 -14.96 -3.01
CA VAL A 56 9.74 -14.97 -4.40
C VAL A 56 9.70 -16.38 -4.94
N GLY A 57 9.58 -16.56 -6.27
CA GLY A 57 9.24 -17.86 -6.87
C GLY A 57 10.09 -19.06 -6.44
N SER A 58 11.37 -18.88 -6.08
CA SER A 58 12.25 -19.95 -5.58
C SER A 58 12.02 -20.32 -4.10
N TYR A 59 11.31 -19.46 -3.37
CA TYR A 59 11.09 -19.51 -1.92
C TYR A 59 9.64 -19.13 -1.61
N SER A 60 8.76 -20.10 -1.86
CA SER A 60 7.33 -19.90 -1.74
C SER A 60 6.84 -19.94 -0.29
N GLY A 61 5.92 -19.05 0.07
CA GLY A 61 5.35 -18.95 1.42
C GLY A 61 4.08 -18.12 1.42
N TYR A 62 3.44 -18.01 2.59
CA TYR A 62 2.29 -17.14 2.73
C TYR A 62 2.73 -15.69 2.87
N THR A 63 2.19 -14.83 2.02
CA THR A 63 2.29 -13.38 2.17
C THR A 63 1.48 -12.94 3.36
N GLN A 64 2.07 -12.09 4.18
CA GLN A 64 1.46 -11.62 5.42
C GLN A 64 1.68 -10.13 5.64
N ILE A 65 0.79 -9.53 6.41
CA ILE A 65 0.95 -8.18 6.93
C ILE A 65 0.97 -8.30 8.45
N LYS A 66 1.94 -7.67 9.09
CA LYS A 66 2.02 -7.52 10.56
C LYS A 66 1.98 -6.05 10.91
N VAL A 67 1.27 -5.71 11.97
CA VAL A 67 1.32 -4.40 12.63
C VAL A 67 1.98 -4.60 13.99
N LEU A 68 3.07 -3.89 14.22
CA LEU A 68 3.85 -3.94 15.46
C LEU A 68 3.80 -2.57 16.15
N ASP A 69 3.90 -2.54 17.48
CA ASP A 69 4.26 -1.30 18.17
C ASP A 69 5.76 -0.97 18.00
N THR A 70 6.18 0.21 18.45
CA THR A 70 7.59 0.64 18.41
C THR A 70 8.55 -0.20 19.26
N ASN A 71 8.04 -1.08 20.14
CA ASN A 71 8.83 -2.02 20.93
C ASN A 71 8.87 -3.42 20.29
N GLY A 72 8.28 -3.61 19.11
CA GLY A 72 8.24 -4.88 18.40
C GLY A 72 7.13 -5.84 18.89
N LYS A 73 6.19 -5.39 19.72
CA LYS A 73 5.05 -6.23 20.07
C LYS A 73 4.10 -6.32 18.88
N GLU A 74 3.78 -7.54 18.45
CA GLU A 74 2.76 -7.75 17.43
C GLU A 74 1.38 -7.35 17.98
N LEU A 75 0.73 -6.40 17.29
CA LEU A 75 -0.62 -5.92 17.59
C LEU A 75 -1.65 -6.67 16.75
N HIS A 76 -1.37 -6.79 15.44
CA HIS A 76 -2.24 -7.42 14.46
C HIS A 76 -1.43 -8.21 13.43
N LYS A 77 -2.04 -9.26 12.87
CA LYS A 77 -1.49 -10.04 11.77
C LYS A 77 -2.59 -10.58 10.87
N VAL A 78 -2.35 -10.57 9.55
CA VAL A 78 -3.21 -11.24 8.57
C VAL A 78 -2.38 -11.97 7.52
N SER A 79 -2.88 -13.12 7.08
CA SER A 79 -2.36 -13.83 5.90
C SER A 79 -3.17 -13.41 4.67
N VAL A 80 -2.48 -12.87 3.67
CA VAL A 80 -3.09 -12.35 2.44
C VAL A 80 -3.30 -13.47 1.43
N GLY A 81 -2.44 -14.49 1.45
CA GLY A 81 -2.49 -15.63 0.55
C GLY A 81 -1.11 -16.20 0.24
N TYR A 82 -1.08 -17.34 -0.45
CA TYR A 82 0.16 -18.01 -0.82
C TYR A 82 0.84 -17.30 -2.00
N ASN A 83 2.08 -16.85 -1.82
CA ASN A 83 2.85 -16.06 -2.81
C ASN A 83 2.10 -14.83 -3.35
N ALA A 84 1.38 -14.11 -2.49
CA ALA A 84 0.51 -13.00 -2.93
C ALA A 84 1.28 -11.73 -3.34
N PHE A 85 2.58 -11.62 -3.04
CA PHE A 85 3.46 -10.51 -3.45
C PHE A 85 4.66 -10.98 -4.27
N TYR A 86 5.04 -10.18 -5.27
CA TYR A 86 6.40 -10.16 -5.84
C TYR A 86 7.08 -8.85 -5.43
N GLN A 87 8.41 -8.72 -5.61
CA GLN A 87 9.29 -7.62 -5.13
C GLN A 87 8.88 -6.17 -5.50
N GLN A 88 7.75 -5.95 -6.15
CA GLN A 88 7.24 -4.63 -6.49
C GLN A 88 6.36 -4.10 -5.35
N ARG A 89 6.53 -2.81 -5.02
CA ARG A 89 5.71 -2.08 -4.06
C ARG A 89 4.27 -1.98 -4.59
N ARG A 90 3.42 -2.90 -4.14
CA ARG A 90 1.98 -2.95 -4.47
C ARG A 90 1.14 -2.62 -3.24
N PHE A 91 1.55 -1.62 -2.46
CA PHE A 91 0.85 -1.23 -1.24
C PHE A 91 0.93 0.27 -0.98
N LEU A 92 -0.07 0.80 -0.27
CA LEU A 92 -0.16 2.18 0.23
C LEU A 92 -0.73 2.16 1.64
N ILE A 93 -0.48 3.22 2.39
CA ILE A 93 -1.15 3.51 3.66
C ILE A 93 -1.67 4.93 3.59
N ALA A 94 -2.97 5.11 3.81
CA ALA A 94 -3.64 6.41 3.77
C ALA A 94 -4.93 6.36 4.56
N ASP A 95 -5.26 7.48 5.19
CA ASP A 95 -6.57 7.74 5.79
C ASP A 95 -7.52 8.11 4.64
N LEU A 96 -8.33 7.17 4.17
CA LEU A 96 -9.11 7.32 2.94
C LEU A 96 -10.42 8.07 3.18
N ASP A 97 -11.01 7.91 4.37
CA ASP A 97 -12.29 8.50 4.74
C ASP A 97 -12.18 9.66 5.76
N ASN A 98 -10.96 10.05 6.12
CA ASN A 98 -10.63 11.13 7.04
C ASN A 98 -11.20 10.93 8.46
N ASP A 99 -11.30 9.68 8.92
CA ASP A 99 -11.69 9.35 10.29
C ASP A 99 -10.53 9.42 11.31
N GLY A 100 -9.30 9.52 10.81
CA GLY A 100 -8.06 9.62 11.58
C GLY A 100 -7.30 8.30 11.72
N ASP A 101 -7.96 7.17 11.46
CA ASP A 101 -7.32 5.88 11.25
C ASP A 101 -6.82 5.81 9.79
N LYS A 102 -5.83 4.97 9.53
CA LYS A 102 -5.31 4.77 8.17
C LYS A 102 -5.59 3.37 7.68
N GLU A 103 -6.07 3.29 6.45
CA GLU A 103 -6.24 2.04 5.73
C GLU A 103 -4.92 1.57 5.14
N ILE A 104 -4.81 0.25 5.00
CA ILE A 104 -3.72 -0.43 4.31
C ILE A 104 -4.27 -0.99 3.00
N ILE A 105 -3.80 -0.44 1.89
CA ILE A 105 -4.21 -0.79 0.54
C ILE A 105 -3.13 -1.63 -0.10
N LEU A 106 -3.49 -2.72 -0.78
CA LEU A 106 -2.53 -3.52 -1.52
C LEU A 106 -3.14 -4.25 -2.72
N SER A 107 -2.28 -4.58 -3.67
CA SER A 107 -2.62 -5.49 -4.76
C SER A 107 -1.81 -6.77 -4.68
N THR A 108 -2.48 -7.87 -4.97
CA THR A 108 -1.87 -9.20 -5.00
C THR A 108 -1.55 -9.62 -6.42
N VAL A 109 -0.72 -10.66 -6.56
CA VAL A 109 -0.34 -11.22 -7.86
C VAL A 109 -1.44 -12.08 -8.48
N ASP A 110 -2.43 -12.50 -7.69
CA ASP A 110 -3.63 -13.23 -8.12
C ASP A 110 -4.80 -12.27 -8.45
N ASN A 111 -4.48 -11.02 -8.81
CA ASN A 111 -5.41 -10.00 -9.29
C ASN A 111 -6.49 -9.60 -8.27
N ARG A 112 -6.12 -9.49 -6.99
CA ARG A 112 -6.97 -8.92 -5.95
C ARG A 112 -6.45 -7.56 -5.54
N PHE A 113 -7.38 -6.63 -5.32
CA PHE A 113 -7.12 -5.34 -4.71
C PHE A 113 -7.80 -5.34 -3.35
N LEU A 114 -7.05 -5.11 -2.27
CA LEU A 114 -7.51 -5.30 -0.90
C LEU A 114 -7.32 -4.01 -0.11
N VAL A 115 -8.31 -3.68 0.70
CA VAL A 115 -8.26 -2.57 1.66
C VAL A 115 -8.55 -3.13 3.03
N TYR A 116 -7.60 -2.95 3.94
CA TYR A 116 -7.72 -3.32 5.35
C TYR A 116 -7.82 -2.05 6.20
N ASP A 117 -8.57 -2.11 7.30
CA ASP A 117 -8.48 -1.09 8.35
C ASP A 117 -7.18 -1.22 9.16
N HIS A 118 -6.95 -0.28 10.08
CA HIS A 118 -5.76 -0.24 10.93
C HIS A 118 -5.55 -1.51 11.79
N THR A 119 -6.61 -2.31 12.01
CA THR A 119 -6.57 -3.57 12.77
C THR A 119 -6.35 -4.81 11.89
N LEU A 120 -6.09 -4.61 10.59
CA LEU A 120 -6.01 -5.66 9.57
C LEU A 120 -7.31 -6.43 9.33
N ARG A 121 -8.47 -5.82 9.58
CA ARG A 121 -9.75 -6.38 9.10
C ARG A 121 -9.97 -5.92 7.66
N LEU A 122 -10.27 -6.88 6.77
CA LEU A 122 -10.58 -6.58 5.38
C LEU A 122 -11.91 -5.82 5.32
N ILE A 123 -11.89 -4.61 4.79
CA ILE A 123 -13.07 -3.75 4.69
C ILE A 123 -13.60 -3.69 3.26
N ALA A 124 -12.73 -3.64 2.26
CA ALA A 124 -13.13 -3.64 0.84
C ALA A 124 -12.19 -4.50 0.00
N SER A 125 -12.71 -5.00 -1.13
CA SER A 125 -11.90 -5.72 -2.11
C SER A 125 -12.47 -5.65 -3.52
N LEU A 126 -11.59 -5.79 -4.50
CA LEU A 126 -11.92 -6.05 -5.89
C LEU A 126 -11.19 -7.31 -6.35
N GLU A 127 -11.87 -8.10 -7.18
CA GLU A 127 -11.37 -9.36 -7.73
C GLU A 127 -11.19 -9.23 -9.25
N ASN A 128 -10.22 -9.95 -9.80
CA ASN A 128 -9.88 -9.94 -11.24
C ASN A 128 -9.45 -8.56 -11.75
N VAL A 129 -8.73 -7.80 -10.93
CA VAL A 129 -8.13 -6.52 -11.30
C VAL A 129 -6.60 -6.57 -11.19
N ASP A 130 -5.88 -6.06 -12.18
CA ASP A 130 -4.41 -5.93 -12.13
C ASP A 130 -4.04 -4.48 -11.83
N TYR A 131 -4.53 -3.97 -10.70
CA TYR A 131 -4.29 -2.61 -10.26
C TYR A 131 -2.95 -2.49 -9.53
N TYR A 132 -2.23 -1.41 -9.79
CA TYR A 132 -1.01 -1.02 -9.11
C TYR A 132 -1.28 0.33 -8.42
N PRO A 133 -1.32 0.36 -7.09
CA PRO A 133 -1.65 1.58 -6.38
C PRO A 133 -0.45 2.54 -6.39
N HIS A 134 -0.69 3.80 -6.78
CA HIS A 134 0.34 4.85 -6.88
C HIS A 134 0.40 5.70 -5.61
N PHE A 135 -0.72 6.31 -5.22
CA PHE A 135 -0.90 7.10 -4.01
C PHE A 135 -2.39 7.31 -3.74
N ALA A 136 -2.70 7.89 -2.58
CA ALA A 136 -4.04 8.39 -2.28
C ALA A 136 -3.98 9.89 -1.97
N SER A 137 -4.92 10.66 -2.50
CA SER A 137 -5.04 12.10 -2.29
C SER A 137 -6.50 12.50 -2.51
N ASP A 138 -6.92 13.59 -1.89
CA ASP A 138 -8.13 14.30 -2.29
C ASP A 138 -7.85 14.98 -3.65
N ILE A 139 -8.44 14.46 -4.73
CA ILE A 139 -8.21 14.93 -6.10
C ILE A 139 -9.31 15.91 -6.51
N ASP A 140 -10.55 15.64 -6.11
CA ASP A 140 -11.73 16.41 -6.50
C ASP A 140 -12.15 17.50 -5.48
N GLY A 141 -11.47 17.57 -4.34
CA GLY A 141 -11.68 18.58 -3.30
C GLY A 141 -12.88 18.29 -2.40
N ASP A 142 -13.39 17.07 -2.36
CA ASP A 142 -14.54 16.68 -1.55
C ASP A 142 -14.19 16.33 -0.08
N ASN A 143 -12.90 16.36 0.25
CA ASN A 143 -12.36 15.98 1.56
C ASN A 143 -12.57 14.50 1.90
N HIS A 144 -12.54 13.62 0.91
CA HIS A 144 -12.18 12.20 1.01
C HIS A 144 -10.99 11.96 0.07
N LYS A 145 -10.24 10.87 0.25
CA LYS A 145 -9.08 10.61 -0.61
C LYS A 145 -9.40 9.53 -1.62
N GLU A 146 -9.13 9.80 -2.89
CA GLU A 146 -9.18 8.81 -3.96
C GLU A 146 -7.88 8.03 -3.99
N ILE A 147 -7.99 6.72 -4.20
CA ILE A 147 -6.87 5.85 -4.49
C ILE A 147 -6.60 5.91 -5.99
N LEU A 148 -5.43 6.41 -6.36
CA LEU A 148 -4.99 6.43 -7.73
C LEU A 148 -4.28 5.12 -8.08
N VAL A 149 -4.81 4.38 -9.05
CA VAL A 149 -4.30 3.08 -9.49
C VAL A 149 -4.02 3.06 -10.99
N THR A 150 -3.07 2.24 -11.42
CA THR A 150 -2.86 1.94 -12.85
C THR A 150 -3.03 0.45 -13.15
N ASP A 151 -3.42 0.11 -14.37
CA ASP A 151 -3.40 -1.28 -14.90
C ASP A 151 -2.39 -1.45 -16.06
N GLY A 152 -1.44 -0.52 -16.15
CA GLY A 152 -0.49 -0.44 -17.25
C GLY A 152 -0.77 0.78 -18.12
N GLN A 153 -1.86 0.80 -18.89
CA GLN A 153 -2.17 1.90 -19.82
C GLN A 153 -3.30 2.81 -19.36
N ASN A 154 -4.04 2.41 -18.31
CA ASN A 154 -5.05 3.25 -17.71
C ASN A 154 -4.56 3.78 -16.37
N LEU A 155 -4.94 5.01 -16.05
CA LEU A 155 -4.88 5.61 -14.73
C LEU A 155 -6.32 5.81 -14.26
N GLN A 156 -6.62 5.38 -13.04
CA GLN A 156 -7.98 5.33 -12.53
C GLN A 156 -8.01 5.85 -11.10
N ALA A 157 -9.06 6.59 -10.74
CA ALA A 157 -9.35 6.96 -9.36
C ALA A 157 -10.43 6.03 -8.81
N LEU A 158 -10.20 5.54 -7.59
CA LEU A 158 -11.15 4.76 -6.82
C LEU A 158 -11.45 5.49 -5.51
N SER A 159 -12.71 5.74 -5.19
CA SER A 159 -13.13 6.16 -3.85
C SER A 159 -13.55 4.96 -3.00
N LEU A 160 -13.47 5.14 -1.68
CA LEU A 160 -13.97 4.17 -0.69
C LEU A 160 -15.21 4.74 -0.01
N ASN A 161 -16.39 4.28 -0.41
CA ASN A 161 -17.66 4.74 0.13
C ASN A 161 -18.34 3.60 0.89
N ASP A 162 -18.52 3.75 2.20
CA ASP A 162 -19.12 2.73 3.08
C ASP A 162 -18.48 1.34 2.87
N ASN A 163 -17.15 1.26 2.90
CA ASN A 163 -16.38 0.04 2.64
C ASN A 163 -16.58 -0.57 1.24
N THR A 164 -17.04 0.23 0.28
CA THR A 164 -17.20 -0.17 -1.13
C THR A 164 -16.27 0.64 -2.01
N LEU A 165 -15.44 -0.04 -2.80
CA LEU A 165 -14.59 0.61 -3.80
C LEU A 165 -15.42 0.99 -5.03
N ILE A 166 -15.43 2.27 -5.36
CA ILE A 166 -16.15 2.82 -6.51
C ILE A 166 -15.12 3.43 -7.45
N LYS A 167 -15.14 3.02 -8.71
CA LYS A 167 -14.33 3.67 -9.74
C LYS A 167 -15.04 4.93 -10.22
N GLU A 168 -14.37 6.06 -10.08
CA GLU A 168 -14.93 7.35 -10.42
C GLU A 168 -14.68 7.70 -11.88
N TRP A 169 -13.42 7.58 -12.30
CA TRP A 169 -13.00 7.89 -13.66
C TRP A 169 -11.86 7.01 -14.14
N THR A 170 -11.58 7.10 -15.43
CA THR A 170 -10.47 6.41 -16.09
C THR A 170 -9.88 7.31 -17.16
N LEU A 171 -8.58 7.52 -17.09
CA LEU A 171 -7.77 8.13 -18.14
C LEU A 171 -7.00 7.04 -18.86
N ALA A 172 -7.28 6.87 -20.15
CA ALA A 172 -6.59 5.91 -21.00
C ALA A 172 -5.45 6.58 -21.77
N PHE A 173 -4.31 5.91 -21.84
CA PHE A 173 -3.12 6.37 -22.55
C PHE A 173 -2.72 5.35 -23.63
N ASP A 174 -2.10 5.82 -24.71
CA ASP A 174 -1.57 4.97 -25.78
C ASP A 174 -0.32 4.16 -25.36
N ASN A 175 0.26 4.47 -24.20
CA ASN A 175 1.47 3.87 -23.67
C ASN A 175 1.36 3.69 -22.16
N ASN A 176 2.23 2.87 -21.59
CA ASN A 176 2.21 2.61 -20.15
C ASN A 176 2.31 3.91 -19.35
N VAL A 177 1.44 4.03 -18.35
CA VAL A 177 1.48 5.06 -17.31
C VAL A 177 2.77 4.87 -16.51
N GLY A 178 3.51 5.95 -16.35
CA GLY A 178 4.71 6.05 -15.54
C GLY A 178 4.42 6.66 -14.17
N ALA A 179 5.27 7.56 -13.70
CA ALA A 179 5.01 8.31 -12.48
C ALA A 179 3.87 9.32 -12.68
N SER A 180 3.10 9.54 -11.62
CA SER A 180 2.09 10.59 -11.53
C SER A 180 2.25 11.42 -10.25
N VAL A 181 1.78 12.66 -10.28
CA VAL A 181 1.74 13.58 -9.13
C VAL A 181 0.41 14.31 -9.15
N VAL A 182 -0.26 14.38 -8.00
CA VAL A 182 -1.41 15.27 -7.76
C VAL A 182 -0.93 16.42 -6.91
N THR A 183 -1.17 17.64 -7.38
CA THR A 183 -0.82 18.85 -6.65
C THR A 183 -1.58 20.03 -7.24
N ASN A 184 -2.01 20.92 -6.37
CA ASN A 184 -2.60 22.18 -6.76
C ASN A 184 -1.50 23.15 -7.22
N LEU A 185 -1.45 23.49 -8.51
CA LEU A 185 -0.43 24.38 -9.09
C LEU A 185 -0.96 25.78 -9.37
N ASP A 186 -2.27 25.96 -9.49
CA ASP A 186 -2.88 27.25 -9.83
C ASP A 186 -3.58 27.96 -8.65
N ASN A 187 -3.61 27.33 -7.47
CA ASN A 187 -4.26 27.75 -6.23
C ASN A 187 -5.79 27.80 -6.28
N ASP A 188 -6.43 26.91 -7.04
CA ASP A 188 -7.88 26.69 -6.94
C ASP A 188 -8.23 25.70 -5.80
N SER A 189 -9.43 25.11 -5.79
CA SER A 189 -9.81 24.11 -4.77
C SER A 189 -9.58 22.66 -5.19
N GLN A 190 -9.28 22.42 -6.47
CA GLN A 190 -9.03 21.10 -7.02
C GLN A 190 -7.51 20.89 -7.13
N ALA A 191 -7.10 19.68 -7.41
CA ALA A 191 -5.68 19.38 -7.59
C ALA A 191 -5.41 18.87 -9.00
N GLU A 192 -4.42 19.47 -9.65
CA GLU A 192 -4.02 19.05 -10.98
C GLU A 192 -3.18 17.77 -10.96
N LEU A 193 -3.35 16.98 -12.01
CA LEU A 193 -2.69 15.70 -12.17
C LEU A 193 -1.67 15.77 -13.31
N ILE A 194 -0.41 15.51 -12.96
CA ILE A 194 0.67 15.35 -13.92
C ILE A 194 0.97 13.86 -14.08
N VAL A 195 1.03 13.37 -15.32
CA VAL A 195 1.29 11.95 -15.63
C VAL A 195 2.40 11.84 -16.67
N THR A 196 3.38 10.99 -16.40
CA THR A 196 4.37 10.59 -17.41
C THR A 196 3.93 9.30 -18.11
N THR A 197 4.27 9.13 -19.39
CA THR A 197 4.01 7.89 -20.14
C THR A 197 5.28 7.32 -20.75
N GLY A 198 5.26 6.01 -21.05
CA GLY A 198 6.43 5.26 -21.54
C GLY A 198 7.03 5.75 -22.87
N ASP A 199 6.30 6.57 -23.62
CA ASP A 199 6.79 7.28 -24.82
C ASP A 199 7.53 8.59 -24.50
N GLY A 200 7.78 8.88 -23.23
CA GLY A 200 8.52 10.06 -22.76
C GLY A 200 7.68 11.34 -22.73
N LYS A 201 6.34 11.24 -22.85
CA LYS A 201 5.44 12.39 -22.72
C LYS A 201 5.09 12.67 -21.28
N LEU A 202 4.73 13.93 -21.04
CA LEU A 202 4.12 14.43 -19.82
C LEU A 202 2.74 14.99 -20.19
N HIS A 203 1.72 14.53 -19.47
CA HIS A 203 0.33 14.94 -19.61
C HIS A 203 -0.09 15.73 -18.38
N PHE A 204 -0.98 16.69 -18.58
CA PHE A 204 -1.50 17.57 -17.54
C PHE A 204 -3.02 17.55 -17.61
N PHE A 205 -3.64 17.35 -16.46
CA PHE A 205 -5.09 17.34 -16.29
C PHE A 205 -5.47 18.28 -15.17
N ASP A 206 -6.50 19.06 -15.45
CA ASP A 206 -7.16 20.01 -14.58
C ASP A 206 -8.63 19.59 -14.56
N PHE A 207 -9.17 19.30 -13.37
CA PHE A 207 -10.43 18.60 -13.18
C PHE A 207 -11.61 19.55 -12.99
#